data_AF-A0A3P1ZY10-F1
#
_entry.id   AF-A0A3P1ZY10-F1
#
_cell.length_a   1.000
_cell.length_b   1.000
_cell.length_c   1.000
_cell.angle_alpha   90.00
_cell.angle_beta   90.00
_cell.angle_gamma   90.00
#
_symmetry.space_group_name_H-M   'P 1'
#
loop_
_entity.id
_entity.type
_entity.pdbx_description
1 polymer ?
#
loop_
_entity_poly.entity_id
_entity_poly.type
_entity_poly.pdbx_seq_one_letter_code
_entity_poly.pdbx_strand_id
1 'polypeptide(L)'
;MLPGAGFAALCLAFFLAGCATRQAAPLTFEQEQARAAHEQCRREATEMNPEGRHFFRESFPWRAYYDMCMRRMGVAEQDIRKMR
;
A
#
# COMPACT_ATOMS: atom_id res chain seq x y z
N MET A 1 -7.77 -38.79 34.48
CA MET A 1 -6.81 -37.78 34.00
C MET A 1 -6.82 -37.79 32.48
N LEU A 2 -7.60 -36.91 31.83
CA LEU A 2 -7.54 -36.69 30.38
C LEU A 2 -7.13 -35.22 30.13
N PRO A 3 -5.83 -34.89 30.12
CA PRO A 3 -5.36 -33.55 29.80
C PRO A 3 -5.13 -33.35 28.28
N GLY A 4 -5.73 -34.18 27.42
CA GLY A 4 -5.43 -34.20 25.98
C GLY A 4 -6.33 -33.33 25.10
N ALA A 5 -7.56 -33.04 25.52
CA ALA A 5 -8.57 -32.41 24.66
C ALA A 5 -8.38 -30.88 24.52
N GLY A 6 -7.83 -30.22 25.54
CA GLY A 6 -7.65 -28.76 25.53
C GLY A 6 -6.58 -28.28 24.56
N PHE A 7 -5.47 -29.02 24.43
CA PHE A 7 -4.37 -28.65 23.55
C PHE A 7 -4.72 -28.82 22.06
N ALA A 8 -5.46 -29.88 21.72
CA ALA A 8 -5.91 -30.10 20.34
C ALA A 8 -6.86 -29.01 19.84
N ALA A 9 -7.76 -28.53 20.70
CA ALA A 9 -8.71 -27.46 20.36
C ALA A 9 -8.02 -26.10 20.13
N LEU A 10 -6.99 -25.78 20.92
CA LEU A 10 -6.19 -24.56 20.75
C LEU A 10 -5.37 -24.57 19.45
N CYS A 11 -4.82 -25.72 19.05
CA CYS A 11 -4.09 -25.86 17.79
C CYS A 11 -5.00 -25.71 16.56
N LEU A 12 -6.22 -26.25 16.61
CA LEU A 12 -7.22 -26.10 15.53
C LEU A 12 -7.69 -24.65 15.38
N ALA A 13 -7.90 -23.93 16.49
CA ALA A 13 -8.30 -22.53 16.47
C ALA A 13 -7.22 -21.62 15.84
N PHE A 14 -5.94 -21.87 16.12
CA PHE A 14 -4.84 -21.12 15.52
C PHE A 14 -4.68 -21.41 14.01
N PHE A 15 -4.88 -22.65 13.58
CA PHE A 15 -4.83 -23.01 12.16
C PHE A 15 -5.95 -22.33 11.35
N LEU A 16 -7.17 -22.29 11.90
CA LEU A 16 -8.31 -21.63 11.25
C LEU A 16 -8.15 -20.10 11.27
N ALA A 17 -7.57 -19.51 12.32
CA ALA A 17 -7.27 -18.08 12.38
C ALA A 17 -6.15 -17.66 11.41
N GLY A 18 -5.18 -18.53 11.13
CA GLY A 18 -4.12 -18.29 10.13
C GLY A 18 -4.58 -18.48 8.68
N CYS A 19 -5.56 -19.35 8.44
CA CYS A 19 -6.14 -19.60 7.12
C CYS A 19 -7.18 -18.57 6.68
N ALA A 20 -7.63 -17.67 7.57
CA ALA A 20 -8.31 -16.45 7.19
C ALA A 20 -7.29 -15.45 6.62
N THR A 21 -6.57 -15.90 5.58
CA THR A 21 -5.82 -15.00 4.71
C THR A 21 -6.83 -14.00 4.20
N ARG A 22 -6.66 -12.73 4.57
CA ARG A 22 -7.39 -11.62 3.96
C ARG A 22 -7.18 -11.75 2.46
N GLN A 23 -8.14 -12.35 1.77
CA GLN A 23 -8.20 -12.37 0.32
C GLN A 23 -8.44 -10.92 -0.07
N ALA A 24 -7.36 -10.17 -0.25
CA ALA A 24 -7.43 -8.86 -0.87
C ALA A 24 -8.08 -9.10 -2.22
N ALA A 25 -9.21 -8.42 -2.46
CA ALA A 25 -9.90 -8.53 -3.73
C ALA A 25 -8.89 -8.31 -4.87
N PRO A 26 -8.95 -9.12 -5.93
CA PRO A 26 -8.08 -8.91 -7.08
C PRO A 26 -8.28 -7.47 -7.58
N LEU A 27 -7.17 -6.81 -7.88
CA LEU A 27 -7.23 -5.42 -8.31
C LEU A 27 -7.92 -5.36 -9.66
N THR A 28 -8.71 -4.31 -9.84
CA THR A 28 -9.20 -3.97 -11.17
C THR A 28 -8.05 -3.50 -12.04
N PHE A 29 -8.19 -3.61 -13.36
CA PHE A 29 -7.20 -3.11 -14.31
C PHE A 29 -6.82 -1.63 -14.05
N GLU A 30 -7.80 -0.77 -13.78
CA GLU A 30 -7.54 0.63 -13.44
C GLU A 30 -6.70 0.78 -12.17
N GLN A 31 -6.94 -0.06 -11.16
CA GLN A 31 -6.15 -0.06 -9.93
C GLN A 31 -4.72 -0.56 -10.14
N GLU A 32 -4.51 -1.51 -11.03
CA GLU A 32 -3.16 -1.96 -11.41
C GLU A 32 -2.41 -0.85 -12.16
N GLN A 33 -3.06 -0.17 -13.10
CA GLN A 33 -2.47 0.99 -13.78
C GLN A 33 -2.16 2.12 -12.81
N ALA A 34 -3.07 2.42 -11.88
CA ALA A 34 -2.87 3.42 -10.86
C ALA A 34 -1.70 3.06 -9.92
N ARG A 35 -1.53 1.78 -9.60
CA ARG A 35 -0.39 1.27 -8.82
C ARG A 35 0.92 1.40 -9.59
N ALA A 36 0.96 1.02 -10.86
CA ALA A 36 2.15 1.16 -11.69
C ALA A 36 2.56 2.63 -11.83
N ALA A 37 1.59 3.52 -12.07
CA ALA A 37 1.81 4.96 -12.08
C ALA A 37 2.33 5.47 -10.73
N HIS A 38 1.75 5.00 -9.61
CA HIS A 38 2.20 5.35 -8.27
C HIS A 38 3.68 5.00 -8.06
N GLU A 39 4.09 3.78 -8.38
CA GLU A 39 5.46 3.32 -8.19
C GLU A 39 6.45 4.16 -9.01
N GLN A 40 6.12 4.44 -10.27
CA GLN A 40 6.94 5.28 -11.13
C GLN A 40 7.03 6.72 -10.61
N CYS A 41 5.89 7.38 -10.41
CA CYS A 41 5.83 8.77 -9.99
C CYS A 41 6.48 8.97 -8.61
N ARG A 42 6.35 8.00 -7.71
CA ARG A 42 7.00 8.05 -6.38
C ARG A 42 8.51 7.93 -6.48
N ARG A 43 9.02 7.07 -7.37
CA ARG A 43 10.47 6.94 -7.60
C ARG A 43 11.04 8.24 -8.16
N GLU A 44 10.45 8.78 -9.21
CA GLU A 44 10.87 10.05 -9.84
C GLU A 44 10.82 11.21 -8.82
N ALA A 45 9.73 11.31 -8.04
CA ALA A 45 9.61 12.31 -6.98
C ALA A 45 10.68 12.16 -5.88
N THR A 46 11.04 10.92 -5.54
CA THR A 46 12.06 10.63 -4.51
C THR A 46 13.47 10.96 -5.00
N GLU A 47 13.79 10.68 -6.26
CA GLU A 47 15.07 11.04 -6.88
C GLU A 47 15.30 12.56 -6.89
N MET A 48 14.22 13.35 -6.99
CA MET A 48 14.27 14.81 -6.87
C MET A 48 14.48 15.32 -5.43
N ASN A 49 14.45 14.43 -4.43
CA ASN A 49 14.70 14.75 -3.02
C ASN A 49 15.89 13.93 -2.49
N PRO A 50 17.12 14.17 -2.98
CA PRO A 50 18.31 13.43 -2.58
C PRO A 50 18.69 13.62 -1.10
N GLU A 51 18.26 14.72 -0.48
CA GLU A 51 18.56 15.01 0.94
C GLU A 51 17.71 14.19 1.92
N GLY A 52 16.74 13.42 1.43
CA GLY A 52 16.08 12.31 2.15
C GLY A 52 15.37 12.70 3.45
N ARG A 53 14.04 12.59 3.48
CA ARG A 53 13.18 12.58 4.68
C ARG A 53 13.25 13.78 5.67
N HIS A 54 14.28 14.62 5.67
CA HIS A 54 14.44 15.66 6.69
C HIS A 54 13.64 16.93 6.35
N PHE A 55 13.31 17.14 5.07
CA PHE A 55 12.44 18.22 4.58
C PHE A 55 10.97 17.79 4.42
N PHE A 56 10.49 16.82 5.22
CA PHE A 56 9.08 16.41 5.17
C PHE A 56 8.10 17.51 5.59
N ARG A 57 8.57 18.60 6.22
CA ARG A 57 7.66 19.37 7.06
C ARG A 57 6.77 20.38 6.38
N GLU A 58 7.14 21.13 5.33
CA GLU A 58 6.15 22.10 4.84
C GLU A 58 6.24 22.57 3.38
N SER A 59 7.35 22.44 2.63
CA SER A 59 7.50 23.34 1.47
C SER A 59 8.28 22.88 0.21
N PHE A 60 8.51 21.59 -0.08
CA PHE A 60 9.33 21.20 -1.26
C PHE A 60 8.60 20.34 -2.33
N PRO A 61 8.91 20.53 -3.65
CA PRO A 61 8.02 20.29 -4.80
C PRO A 61 7.82 18.84 -5.24
N TRP A 62 8.49 17.86 -4.61
CA TRP A 62 8.34 16.45 -4.97
C TRP A 62 6.91 15.93 -4.78
N ARG A 63 6.15 16.46 -3.80
CA ARG A 63 4.74 16.11 -3.61
C ARG A 63 3.85 16.67 -4.72
N ALA A 64 4.07 17.94 -5.09
CA ALA A 64 3.37 18.56 -6.21
C ALA A 64 3.72 17.88 -7.54
N TYR A 65 4.99 17.48 -7.70
CA TYR A 65 5.45 16.68 -8.82
C TYR A 65 4.78 15.31 -8.87
N TYR A 66 4.69 14.61 -7.73
CA TYR A 66 3.97 13.34 -7.63
C TYR A 66 2.50 13.49 -8.06
N ASP A 67 1.78 14.48 -7.53
CA ASP A 67 0.37 14.72 -7.88
C ASP A 67 0.22 15.04 -9.39
N MET A 68 1.12 15.85 -9.95
CA MET A 68 1.12 16.17 -11.38
C MET A 68 1.41 14.93 -12.24
N CYS A 69 2.41 14.13 -11.86
CA CYS A 69 2.77 12.89 -12.55
C CYS A 69 1.60 11.90 -12.55
N MET A 70 0.95 11.70 -11.41
CA MET A 70 -0.21 10.81 -11.31
C MET A 70 -1.37 11.27 -12.19
N ARG A 71 -1.67 12.57 -12.21
CA ARG A 71 -2.70 13.14 -13.10
C ARG A 71 -2.34 12.97 -14.58
N ARG A 72 -1.06 13.13 -14.94
CA ARG A 72 -0.57 12.92 -16.31
C ARG A 72 -0.74 11.48 -16.77
N MET A 73 -0.61 10.52 -15.85
CA MET A 73 -0.84 9.10 -16.09
C MET A 73 -2.33 8.73 -16.13
N GLY A 74 -3.24 9.70 -15.98
CA GLY A 74 -4.68 9.50 -16.05
C GLY A 74 -5.31 8.98 -14.75
N VAL A 75 -4.58 9.01 -13.62
CA VAL A 75 -5.13 8.55 -12.34
C VAL A 75 -6.13 9.57 -11.79
N ALA A 76 -7.31 9.10 -11.39
CA ALA A 76 -8.34 9.94 -10.82
C ALA A 76 -7.91 10.57 -9.47
N GLU A 77 -8.31 11.82 -9.23
CA GLU A 77 -7.97 12.58 -8.02
C GLU A 77 -8.38 11.85 -6.72
N GLN A 78 -9.44 11.05 -6.77
CA GLN A 78 -9.89 10.23 -5.63
C GLN A 78 -8.87 9.14 -5.28
N ASP A 79 -8.24 8.52 -6.28
CA ASP A 79 -7.28 7.45 -6.07
C ASP A 79 -5.90 7.98 -5.73
N ILE A 80 -5.51 9.13 -6.28
CA ILE A 80 -4.30 9.86 -5.85
C ILE A 80 -4.34 10.13 -4.35
N ARG A 81 -5.50 10.58 -3.82
CA ARG A 81 -5.68 10.83 -2.39
C ARG A 81 -5.60 9.59 -1.50
N LYS A 82 -5.98 8.41 -2.03
CA LYS A 82 -5.86 7.12 -1.30
C LYS A 82 -4.42 6.60 -1.26
N MET A 83 -3.61 6.95 -2.25
CA MET A 83 -2.24 6.44 -2.42
C MET A 83 -1.14 7.36 -1.89
N ARG A 84 -1.50 8.60 -1.56
CA ARG A 84 -0.65 9.59 -0.90
C ARG A 84 -0.33 9.19 0.53
#